data_AF-A0A8J4E757-F1
#
_entry.id   AF-A0A8J4E757-F1
#
_cell.length_a   1.000
_cell.length_b   1.000
_cell.length_c   1.000
_cell.angle_alpha   90.00
_cell.angle_beta   90.00
_cell.angle_gamma   90.00
#
_symmetry.space_group_name_H-M   'P 1'
#
loop_
_entity.id
_entity.type
_entity.pdbx_description
1 polymer ?
#
loop_
_entity_poly.entity_id
_entity_poly.type
_entity_poly.pdbx_seq_one_letter_code
_entity_poly.pdbx_strand_id
1 'polypeptide(L)'
;MGTGSVSAFGLTVAAGTFLTVYVLGKPLIGHSARLLAERTSLNGRYTPIESYSVIRTILVIALQVVVITTLLLHFRNLSLPAVSADLTLGLLVPGVALGITEMTCFGVAAEYVIGAYNVAARHSRFGSVPPSVWMDSSRAGWMGQLHVAIRVMPGPTGPILVCLQVACEEVMFRHCFPLLIGGAVTGPVVSGALFVGMQATGMPRARSAVFPMVGAGIMAAVHSALYSRTGQLLPLVVAHAACFLLASRAHR
;
A
#
# COMPACT_ATOMS: atom_id res chain seq x y z
N MET A 1 22.19 -8.95 11.82
CA MET A 1 20.84 -8.67 12.36
C MET A 1 20.72 -9.39 13.68
N GLY A 2 20.57 -8.65 14.78
CA GLY A 2 20.55 -9.24 16.12
C GLY A 2 19.35 -10.15 16.31
N THR A 3 19.52 -11.24 17.04
CA THR A 3 18.47 -12.14 17.57
C THR A 3 17.62 -11.45 18.64
N GLY A 4 17.40 -10.14 18.50
CA GLY A 4 16.74 -9.30 19.48
C GLY A 4 15.35 -9.85 19.78
N SER A 5 15.06 -10.04 21.06
CA SER A 5 13.73 -10.39 21.55
C SER A 5 12.69 -9.39 21.02
N VAL A 6 11.45 -9.86 20.86
CA VAL A 6 10.31 -8.99 20.51
C VAL A 6 10.17 -7.90 21.58
N SER A 7 10.09 -6.64 21.14
CA SER A 7 9.88 -5.48 22.00
C SER A 7 8.38 -5.24 22.18
N ALA A 8 7.86 -5.48 23.39
CA ALA A 8 6.46 -5.19 23.71
C ALA A 8 6.12 -3.70 23.50
N PHE A 9 7.06 -2.81 23.84
CA PHE A 9 6.94 -1.37 23.59
C PHE A 9 6.87 -1.07 22.09
N GLY A 10 7.79 -1.61 21.30
CA GLY A 10 7.81 -1.38 19.86
C GLY A 10 6.60 -1.96 19.14
N LEU A 11 6.08 -3.11 19.59
CA LEU A 11 4.81 -3.66 19.12
C LEU A 11 3.64 -2.73 19.42
N THR A 12 3.59 -2.17 20.64
CA THR A 12 2.55 -1.22 21.04
C THR A 12 2.60 0.05 20.20
N VAL A 13 3.80 0.59 19.94
CA VAL A 13 3.99 1.76 19.07
C VAL A 13 3.54 1.43 17.65
N ALA A 14 3.97 0.31 17.06
CA ALA A 14 3.58 -0.08 15.71
C ALA A 14 2.06 -0.28 15.58
N ALA A 15 1.43 -0.98 16.53
CA ALA A 15 -0.01 -1.18 16.56
C ALA A 15 -0.78 0.13 16.78
N GLY A 16 -0.31 0.99 17.68
CA GLY A 16 -0.89 2.30 17.95
C GLY A 16 -0.80 3.26 16.76
N THR A 17 0.35 3.30 16.10
CA THR A 17 0.53 4.03 14.83
C THR A 17 -0.39 3.45 13.76
N PHE A 18 -0.48 2.12 13.63
CA PHE A 18 -1.34 1.48 12.65
C PHE A 18 -2.81 1.89 12.84
N LEU A 19 -3.31 1.78 14.08
CA LEU A 19 -4.67 2.14 14.44
C LEU A 19 -4.93 3.63 14.18
N THR A 20 -4.04 4.50 14.67
CA THR A 20 -4.22 5.95 14.57
C THR A 20 -4.18 6.43 13.13
N VAL A 21 -3.25 5.93 12.31
CA VAL A 21 -3.06 6.41 10.93
C VAL A 21 -4.05 5.75 9.98
N TYR A 22 -4.11 4.41 9.96
CA TYR A 22 -4.79 3.67 8.91
C TYR A 22 -6.25 3.36 9.24
N VAL A 23 -6.59 3.20 10.52
CA VAL A 23 -7.97 2.90 10.93
C VAL A 23 -8.74 4.19 11.26
N LEU A 24 -8.15 5.09 12.05
CA LEU A 24 -8.82 6.31 12.53
C LEU A 24 -8.52 7.53 11.64
N GLY A 25 -7.27 7.70 11.21
CA GLY A 25 -6.82 8.88 10.46
C GLY A 25 -7.37 8.94 9.04
N LYS A 26 -7.39 7.81 8.32
CA LYS A 26 -7.91 7.75 6.94
C LYS A 26 -9.37 8.23 6.82
N PRO A 27 -10.32 7.84 7.69
CA PRO A 27 -11.68 8.42 7.72
C PRO A 27 -11.71 9.93 7.93
N LEU A 28 -10.92 10.45 8.88
CA LEU A 28 -10.85 11.89 9.17
C LEU A 28 -10.30 12.67 7.97
N ILE A 29 -9.21 12.19 7.36
CA ILE A 29 -8.69 12.73 6.11
C ILE A 29 -9.76 12.69 5.02
N GLY A 30 -10.53 11.61 4.94
CA GLY A 30 -11.65 11.51 4.00
C GLY A 30 -12.69 12.61 4.19
N HIS A 31 -13.00 12.98 5.44
CA HIS A 31 -13.91 14.09 5.71
C HIS A 31 -13.29 15.44 5.30
N SER A 32 -12.06 15.72 5.74
CA SER A 32 -11.35 16.97 5.40
C SER A 32 -11.14 17.14 3.90
N ALA A 33 -10.77 16.07 3.19
CA ALA A 33 -10.58 16.09 1.74
C ALA A 33 -11.88 16.43 1.00
N ARG A 34 -13.03 15.96 1.51
CA ARG A 34 -14.34 16.30 0.93
C ARG A 34 -14.65 17.78 1.09
N LEU A 35 -14.49 18.31 2.31
CA LEU A 35 -14.70 19.74 2.57
C LEU A 35 -13.78 20.62 1.73
N LEU A 36 -12.52 20.23 1.57
CA LEU A 36 -11.57 20.93 0.72
C LEU A 36 -11.97 20.83 -0.76
N ALA A 37 -12.36 19.65 -1.25
CA ALA A 37 -12.79 19.48 -2.64
C ALA A 37 -14.00 20.33 -3.01
N GLU A 38 -14.97 20.45 -2.10
CA GLU A 38 -16.16 21.30 -2.27
C GLU A 38 -15.78 22.80 -2.34
N ARG A 39 -14.74 23.22 -1.61
CA ARG A 39 -14.24 24.62 -1.60
C ARG A 39 -13.26 24.95 -2.71
N THR A 40 -12.52 23.95 -3.17
CA THR A 40 -11.39 24.14 -4.10
C THR A 40 -11.76 23.83 -5.53
N SER A 41 -13.00 23.40 -5.84
CA SER A 41 -13.43 22.94 -7.18
C SER A 41 -12.74 23.76 -8.27
N LEU A 42 -11.62 23.24 -8.76
CA LEU A 42 -10.57 24.02 -9.40
C LEU A 42 -11.14 24.56 -10.71
N ASN A 43 -11.66 25.78 -10.67
CA ASN A 43 -12.21 26.55 -11.80
C ASN A 43 -13.12 25.75 -12.76
N GLY A 44 -13.92 24.80 -12.25
CA GLY A 44 -14.80 23.95 -13.07
C GLY A 44 -14.12 22.91 -13.96
N ARG A 45 -12.79 22.74 -13.86
CA ARG A 45 -12.01 21.82 -14.72
C ARG A 45 -12.08 20.37 -14.28
N TYR A 46 -12.30 20.12 -12.99
CA TYR A 46 -12.36 18.78 -12.41
C TYR A 46 -13.67 18.59 -11.66
N THR A 47 -14.21 17.38 -11.75
CA THR A 47 -15.40 17.00 -10.97
C THR A 47 -15.08 16.97 -9.46
N PRO A 48 -16.09 17.11 -8.58
CA PRO A 48 -15.87 17.04 -7.13
C PRO A 48 -15.19 15.74 -6.68
N ILE A 49 -15.52 14.60 -7.33
CA ILE A 49 -14.93 13.30 -7.00
C ILE A 49 -13.46 13.18 -7.41
N GLU A 50 -13.06 13.86 -8.50
CA GLU A 50 -11.67 13.92 -8.94
C GLU A 50 -10.84 14.78 -7.99
N SER A 51 -11.34 15.97 -7.65
CA SER A 51 -10.68 16.88 -6.70
C SER A 51 -10.53 16.20 -5.34
N TYR A 52 -11.59 15.53 -4.87
CA TYR A 52 -11.56 14.72 -3.65
C TYR A 52 -10.47 13.65 -3.68
N SER A 53 -10.37 12.88 -4.76
CA SER A 53 -9.41 11.77 -4.87
C SER A 53 -7.97 12.25 -4.82
N VAL A 54 -7.65 13.35 -5.51
CA VAL A 54 -6.32 13.96 -5.49
C VAL A 54 -5.99 14.52 -4.12
N ILE A 55 -6.88 15.34 -3.53
CA ILE A 55 -6.66 15.97 -2.22
C ILE A 55 -6.48 14.90 -1.14
N ARG A 56 -7.35 13.87 -1.13
CA ARG A 56 -7.25 12.76 -0.19
C ARG A 56 -5.91 12.04 -0.32
N THR A 57 -5.45 11.75 -1.54
CA THR A 57 -4.16 11.11 -1.79
C THR A 57 -3.02 11.94 -1.21
N ILE A 58 -2.98 13.25 -1.51
CA ILE A 58 -1.94 14.16 -1.00
C ILE A 58 -1.94 14.19 0.53
N LEU A 59 -3.12 14.31 1.16
CA LEU A 59 -3.22 14.35 2.62
C LEU A 59 -2.80 13.04 3.28
N VAL A 60 -3.11 11.89 2.68
CA VAL A 60 -2.65 10.57 3.17
C VAL A 60 -1.12 10.45 3.08
N ILE A 61 -0.53 10.86 1.97
CA ILE A 61 0.93 10.89 1.79
C ILE A 61 1.56 11.82 2.83
N ALA A 62 1.03 13.05 2.98
CA ALA A 62 1.55 14.03 3.92
C ALA A 62 1.50 13.50 5.37
N LEU A 63 0.39 12.86 5.77
CA LEU A 63 0.28 12.23 7.09
C LEU A 63 1.34 11.13 7.27
N GLN A 64 1.52 10.26 6.27
CA GLN A 64 2.53 9.21 6.36
C GLN A 64 3.94 9.77 6.47
N VAL A 65 4.29 10.79 5.70
CA VAL A 65 5.60 11.47 5.78
C VAL A 65 5.82 12.05 7.18
N VAL A 66 4.83 12.72 7.76
CA VAL A 66 4.90 13.26 9.13
C VAL A 66 5.11 12.15 10.17
N VAL A 67 4.40 11.03 10.03
CA VAL A 67 4.53 9.89 10.95
C VAL A 67 5.90 9.23 10.81
N ILE A 68 6.34 8.95 9.58
CA ILE A 68 7.68 8.38 9.32
C ILE A 68 8.76 9.28 9.91
N THR A 69 8.69 10.59 9.65
CA THR A 69 9.65 11.57 10.17
C THR A 69 9.64 11.58 11.70
N THR A 70 8.46 11.59 12.32
CA THR A 70 8.32 11.51 13.78
C THR A 70 8.96 10.23 14.33
N LEU A 71 8.72 9.07 13.72
CA LEU A 71 9.31 7.81 14.14
C LEU A 71 10.85 7.85 14.02
N LEU A 72 11.39 8.34 12.90
CA LEU A 72 12.84 8.45 12.69
C LEU A 72 13.51 9.39 13.70
N LEU A 73 12.83 10.48 14.10
CA LEU A 73 13.36 11.44 15.08
C LEU A 73 13.35 10.89 16.53
N HIS A 74 12.36 10.07 16.89
CA HIS A 74 12.18 9.60 18.26
C HIS A 74 12.89 8.27 18.54
N PHE A 75 13.11 7.43 17.52
CA PHE A 75 13.67 6.09 17.68
C PHE A 75 15.07 6.01 17.08
N ARG A 76 16.10 6.03 17.94
CA ARG A 76 17.52 6.02 17.51
C ARG A 76 17.93 4.78 16.70
N ASN A 77 17.20 3.68 16.85
CA ASN A 77 17.40 2.45 16.08
C ASN A 77 16.78 2.50 14.68
N LEU A 78 16.01 3.54 14.38
CA LEU A 78 15.52 3.83 13.04
C LEU A 78 16.43 4.88 12.42
N SER A 79 17.09 4.51 11.33
CA SER A 79 17.76 5.44 10.44
C SER A 79 17.37 5.06 9.03
N LEU A 80 17.08 6.05 8.18
CA LEU A 80 16.84 5.76 6.78
C LEU A 80 18.06 5.00 6.27
N PRO A 81 17.86 3.81 5.65
CA PRO A 81 18.97 3.11 5.04
C PRO A 81 19.64 4.08 4.07
N ALA A 82 20.96 4.22 4.18
CA ALA A 82 21.70 5.12 3.34
C ALA A 82 21.33 4.84 1.88
N VAL A 83 20.81 5.84 1.18
CA VAL A 83 20.66 5.77 -0.27
C VAL A 83 22.08 5.83 -0.79
N SER A 84 22.72 4.67 -0.94
CA SER A 84 24.06 4.60 -1.52
C SER A 84 23.99 5.26 -2.89
N ALA A 85 24.90 6.20 -3.15
CA ALA A 85 25.04 6.85 -4.46
C ALA A 85 25.30 5.84 -5.59
N ASP A 86 25.69 4.59 -5.25
CA ASP A 86 25.59 3.39 -6.08
C ASP A 86 24.14 2.94 -6.29
N LEU A 87 23.27 3.90 -6.61
CA LEU A 87 22.03 3.78 -7.36
C LEU A 87 22.34 3.17 -8.73
N THR A 88 22.84 1.94 -8.73
CA THR A 88 23.12 1.23 -9.95
C THR A 88 21.76 1.02 -10.61
N LEU A 89 21.58 1.61 -11.79
CA LEU A 89 20.50 1.28 -12.75
C LEU A 89 20.26 -0.24 -12.81
N GLY A 90 21.31 -1.03 -12.57
CA GLY A 90 21.28 -2.49 -12.42
C GLY A 90 20.35 -3.05 -11.35
N LEU A 91 19.90 -2.27 -10.35
CA LEU A 91 18.90 -2.70 -9.35
C LEU A 91 17.47 -2.23 -9.67
N LEU A 92 17.32 -1.19 -10.50
CA LEU A 92 16.01 -0.70 -10.94
C LEU A 92 15.35 -1.69 -11.91
N VAL A 93 16.15 -2.27 -12.83
CA VAL A 93 15.64 -3.25 -13.81
C VAL A 93 15.10 -4.51 -13.12
N PRO A 94 15.83 -5.16 -12.18
CA PRO A 94 15.29 -6.24 -11.37
C PRO A 94 14.06 -5.82 -10.55
N GLY A 95 14.02 -4.59 -10.02
CA GLY A 95 12.84 -4.07 -9.33
C GLY A 95 11.60 -4.04 -10.23
N VAL A 96 11.72 -3.52 -11.46
CA VAL A 96 10.62 -3.53 -12.43
C VAL A 96 10.21 -4.95 -12.80
N ALA A 97 11.18 -5.84 -13.07
CA ALA A 97 10.91 -7.24 -13.39
C ALA A 97 10.20 -7.97 -12.25
N LEU A 98 10.59 -7.68 -11.00
CA LEU A 98 9.93 -8.18 -9.81
C LEU A 98 8.47 -7.70 -9.76
N GLY A 99 8.22 -6.39 -9.96
CA GLY A 99 6.87 -5.85 -9.97
C GLY A 99 5.96 -6.44 -11.06
N ILE A 100 6.49 -6.74 -12.25
CA ILE A 100 5.77 -7.45 -13.31
C ILE A 100 5.40 -8.88 -12.87
N THR A 101 6.38 -9.57 -12.26
CA THR A 101 6.19 -10.93 -11.77
C THR A 101 5.16 -10.98 -10.65
N GLU A 102 5.24 -10.05 -9.70
CA GLU A 102 4.28 -9.91 -8.60
C GLU A 102 2.87 -9.61 -9.11
N MET A 103 2.73 -8.75 -10.12
CA MET A 103 1.43 -8.50 -10.76
C MET A 103 0.84 -9.78 -11.37
N THR A 104 1.67 -10.60 -12.01
CA THR A 104 1.24 -11.88 -12.60
C THR A 104 0.82 -12.87 -11.51
N CYS A 105 1.65 -13.03 -10.47
CA CYS A 105 1.36 -13.88 -9.32
C CYS A 105 0.08 -13.44 -8.59
N PHE A 106 -0.11 -12.14 -8.42
CA PHE A 106 -1.29 -11.54 -7.84
C PHE A 106 -2.55 -11.90 -8.65
N GLY A 107 -2.51 -11.75 -9.98
CA GLY A 107 -3.64 -12.11 -10.85
C GLY A 107 -4.05 -13.58 -10.69
N VAL A 108 -3.07 -14.49 -10.77
CA VAL A 108 -3.30 -15.93 -10.61
C VAL A 108 -3.84 -16.26 -9.21
N ALA A 109 -3.23 -15.70 -8.15
CA ALA A 109 -3.68 -15.94 -6.79
C ALA A 109 -5.11 -15.41 -6.55
N ALA A 110 -5.44 -14.26 -7.13
CA ALA A 110 -6.78 -13.70 -7.03
C ALA A 110 -7.83 -14.58 -7.73
N GLU A 111 -7.52 -15.16 -8.89
CA GLU A 111 -8.40 -16.12 -9.57
C GLU A 111 -8.69 -17.35 -8.70
N TYR A 112 -7.67 -17.91 -8.04
CA TYR A 112 -7.87 -19.02 -7.10
C TYR A 112 -8.78 -18.64 -5.93
N VAL A 113 -8.61 -17.44 -5.36
CA VAL A 113 -9.45 -16.97 -4.26
C VAL A 113 -10.90 -16.75 -4.71
N ILE A 114 -11.12 -16.19 -5.90
CA ILE A 114 -12.47 -16.02 -6.47
C ILE A 114 -13.10 -17.39 -6.74
N GLY A 115 -12.33 -18.34 -7.28
CA GLY A 115 -12.77 -19.72 -7.52
C GLY A 115 -13.20 -20.40 -6.23
N ALA A 116 -12.35 -20.38 -5.21
CA ALA A 116 -12.63 -20.94 -3.88
C ALA A 116 -13.86 -20.29 -3.24
N TYR A 117 -13.97 -18.96 -3.31
CA TYR A 117 -15.14 -18.24 -2.84
C TYR A 117 -16.41 -18.69 -3.55
N ASN A 118 -16.38 -18.80 -4.88
CA ASN A 118 -17.55 -19.19 -5.65
C ASN A 118 -17.95 -20.65 -5.41
N VAL A 119 -16.99 -21.56 -5.17
CA VAL A 119 -17.29 -22.94 -4.75
C VAL A 119 -17.96 -22.94 -3.38
N ALA A 120 -17.42 -22.22 -2.40
CA ALA A 120 -18.03 -22.11 -1.08
C ALA A 120 -19.43 -21.44 -1.14
N ALA A 121 -19.57 -20.40 -1.97
CA ALA A 121 -20.81 -19.65 -2.12
C ALA A 121 -21.92 -20.45 -2.81
N ARG A 122 -21.58 -21.40 -3.71
CA ARG A 122 -22.55 -22.35 -4.30
C ARG A 122 -23.22 -23.23 -3.24
N HIS A 123 -22.53 -23.50 -2.14
CA HIS A 123 -23.08 -24.23 -0.99
C HIS A 123 -23.79 -23.32 0.01
N SER A 124 -23.86 -22.01 -0.26
CA SER A 124 -24.50 -21.00 0.59
C SER A 124 -25.74 -20.39 -0.10
N ARG A 125 -26.62 -19.73 0.65
CA ARG A 125 -27.77 -19.00 0.09
C ARG A 125 -27.39 -17.72 -0.68
N PHE A 126 -26.11 -17.35 -0.72
CA PHE A 126 -25.65 -16.06 -1.24
C PHE A 126 -25.33 -16.05 -2.74
N GLY A 127 -25.28 -17.21 -3.41
CA GLY A 127 -25.06 -17.33 -4.85
C GLY A 127 -23.63 -16.99 -5.30
N SER A 128 -23.23 -17.45 -6.49
CA SER A 128 -21.92 -17.14 -7.07
C SER A 128 -21.86 -15.71 -7.61
N VAL A 129 -20.71 -15.04 -7.46
CA VAL A 129 -20.49 -13.70 -7.97
C VAL A 129 -19.67 -13.76 -9.27
N PRO A 130 -20.10 -13.11 -10.37
CA PRO A 130 -19.35 -13.07 -11.62
C PRO A 130 -17.96 -12.44 -11.46
N PRO A 131 -16.93 -12.92 -12.20
CA PRO A 131 -15.58 -12.34 -12.15
C PRO A 131 -15.52 -10.84 -12.48
N SER A 132 -16.36 -10.34 -13.40
CA SER A 132 -16.44 -8.91 -13.73
C SER A 132 -16.79 -8.05 -12.50
N VAL A 133 -17.74 -8.51 -11.69
CA VAL A 133 -18.17 -7.81 -10.46
C VAL A 133 -17.05 -7.77 -9.42
N TRP A 134 -16.21 -8.81 -9.37
CA TRP A 134 -15.01 -8.85 -8.53
C TRP A 134 -13.99 -7.80 -8.99
N MET A 135 -13.72 -7.73 -10.31
CA MET A 135 -12.78 -6.76 -10.89
C MET A 135 -13.26 -5.32 -10.75
N ASP A 136 -14.56 -5.05 -10.90
CA ASP A 136 -15.09 -3.71 -10.68
C ASP A 136 -15.02 -3.32 -9.20
N SER A 137 -15.28 -4.28 -8.31
CA SER A 137 -15.21 -4.06 -6.87
C SER A 137 -13.79 -3.77 -6.41
N SER A 138 -12.77 -4.38 -7.01
CA SER A 138 -11.37 -4.12 -6.66
C SER A 138 -10.93 -2.71 -7.02
N ARG A 139 -11.57 -2.02 -7.97
CA ARG A 139 -11.23 -0.65 -8.36
C ARG A 139 -11.77 0.43 -7.42
N ALA A 140 -12.50 0.04 -6.39
CA ALA A 140 -13.08 0.98 -5.45
C ALA A 140 -12.07 1.45 -4.38
N GLY A 141 -12.50 2.35 -3.51
CA GLY A 141 -11.72 2.79 -2.37
C GLY A 141 -10.43 3.53 -2.77
N TRP A 142 -9.33 3.23 -2.08
CA TRP A 142 -8.06 3.93 -2.26
C TRP A 142 -7.41 3.66 -3.63
N MET A 143 -7.57 2.46 -4.20
CA MET A 143 -7.02 2.15 -5.53
C MET A 143 -7.67 3.01 -6.62
N GLY A 144 -9.01 3.16 -6.56
CA GLY A 144 -9.73 4.05 -7.46
C GLY A 144 -9.28 5.51 -7.33
N GLN A 145 -8.99 5.96 -6.11
CA GLN A 145 -8.52 7.33 -5.86
C GLN A 145 -7.13 7.58 -6.48
N LEU A 146 -6.20 6.64 -6.34
CA LEU A 146 -4.88 6.73 -6.98
C LEU A 146 -4.98 6.66 -8.51
N HIS A 147 -5.85 5.81 -9.06
CA HIS A 147 -6.09 5.76 -10.50
C HIS A 147 -6.62 7.10 -11.01
N VAL A 148 -7.56 7.71 -10.29
CA VAL A 148 -8.05 9.06 -10.61
C VAL A 148 -6.91 10.07 -10.56
N ALA A 149 -6.06 10.03 -9.53
CA ALA A 149 -4.90 10.93 -9.43
C ALA A 149 -3.93 10.77 -10.62
N ILE A 150 -3.65 9.54 -11.08
CA ILE A 150 -2.86 9.28 -12.29
C ILE A 150 -3.53 9.91 -13.53
N ARG A 151 -4.85 9.78 -13.65
CA ARG A 151 -5.60 10.23 -14.83
C ARG A 151 -5.70 11.75 -14.92
N VAL A 152 -5.94 12.43 -13.80
CA VAL A 152 -6.32 13.86 -13.81
C VAL A 152 -5.14 14.80 -13.60
N MET A 153 -4.07 14.35 -12.95
CA MET A 153 -2.92 15.20 -12.67
C MET A 153 -2.05 15.40 -13.93
N PRO A 154 -1.49 16.60 -14.16
CA PRO A 154 -0.71 16.89 -15.35
C PRO A 154 0.64 16.16 -15.36
N GLY A 155 1.04 15.69 -16.55
CA GLY A 155 2.35 15.11 -16.81
C GLY A 155 2.66 13.90 -15.91
N PRO A 156 3.87 13.81 -15.33
CA PRO A 156 4.27 12.68 -14.49
C PRO A 156 3.77 12.79 -13.04
N THR A 157 3.03 13.84 -12.67
CA THR A 157 2.69 14.12 -11.27
C THR A 157 1.87 13.02 -10.62
N GLY A 158 0.90 12.46 -11.34
CA GLY A 158 0.08 11.34 -10.83
C GLY A 158 0.91 10.09 -10.53
N PRO A 159 1.71 9.57 -11.48
CA PRO A 159 2.68 8.51 -11.19
C PRO A 159 3.66 8.82 -10.05
N ILE A 160 4.16 10.06 -9.94
CA ILE A 160 5.04 10.47 -8.83
C ILE A 160 4.32 10.35 -7.49
N LEU A 161 3.05 10.78 -7.39
CA LEU A 161 2.26 10.64 -6.17
C LEU A 161 2.07 9.16 -5.78
N VAL A 162 1.85 8.28 -6.76
CA VAL A 162 1.78 6.83 -6.52
C VAL A 162 3.12 6.31 -6.01
N CYS A 163 4.23 6.64 -6.66
CA CYS A 163 5.57 6.25 -6.21
C CYS A 163 5.85 6.72 -4.78
N LEU A 164 5.46 7.95 -4.43
CA LEU A 164 5.64 8.49 -3.10
C LEU A 164 4.75 7.78 -2.06
N GLN A 165 3.49 7.51 -2.39
CA GLN A 165 2.58 6.74 -1.55
C GLN A 165 3.15 5.35 -1.24
N VAL A 166 3.55 4.60 -2.26
CA VAL A 166 4.11 3.25 -2.05
C VAL A 166 5.48 3.29 -1.38
N ALA A 167 6.29 4.34 -1.61
CA ALA A 167 7.54 4.53 -0.89
C ALA A 167 7.30 4.70 0.62
N CYS A 168 6.29 5.49 1.01
CA CYS A 168 5.89 5.62 2.41
C CYS A 168 5.46 4.27 2.99
N GLU A 169 4.70 3.47 2.24
CA GLU A 169 4.27 2.14 2.68
C GLU A 169 5.46 1.18 2.85
N GLU A 170 6.41 1.15 1.91
CA GLU A 170 7.61 0.32 2.04
C GLU A 170 8.49 0.77 3.23
N VAL A 171 8.73 2.08 3.39
CA VAL A 171 9.48 2.60 4.55
C VAL A 171 8.78 2.22 5.86
N MET A 172 7.46 2.39 5.95
CA MET A 172 6.73 2.10 7.18
C MET A 172 6.74 0.61 7.51
N PHE A 173 6.36 -0.24 6.55
CA PHE A 173 6.07 -1.65 6.80
C PHE A 173 7.26 -2.59 6.57
N ARG A 174 8.29 -2.19 5.81
CA ARG A 174 9.48 -3.05 5.63
C ARG A 174 10.63 -2.59 6.49
N HIS A 175 10.70 -1.31 6.84
CA HIS A 175 11.77 -0.76 7.66
C HIS A 175 11.32 -0.41 9.08
N CYS A 176 10.44 0.58 9.26
CA CYS A 176 10.11 1.12 10.59
C CYS A 176 9.47 0.08 11.52
N PHE A 177 8.34 -0.51 11.12
CA PHE A 177 7.58 -1.43 11.97
C PHE A 177 8.35 -2.70 12.35
N PRO A 178 9.01 -3.42 11.42
CA PRO A 178 9.80 -4.60 11.79
C PRO A 178 10.93 -4.28 12.79
N LEU A 179 11.61 -3.14 12.63
CA LEU A 179 12.68 -2.72 13.53
C LEU A 179 12.18 -2.28 14.91
N LEU A 180 11.00 -1.67 14.98
CA LEU A 180 10.34 -1.35 16.25
C LEU A 180 9.91 -2.62 16.97
N ILE A 181 9.21 -3.53 16.29
CA ILE A 181 8.70 -4.78 16.87
C ILE A 181 9.87 -5.68 17.32
N GLY A 182 10.97 -5.69 16.56
CA GLY A 182 12.11 -6.57 16.83
C GLY A 182 11.85 -8.02 16.43
N GLY A 183 12.85 -8.87 16.64
CA GLY A 183 12.84 -10.26 16.18
C GLY A 183 13.10 -10.39 14.68
N ALA A 184 14.05 -11.25 14.31
CA ALA A 184 14.44 -11.46 12.91
C ALA A 184 13.30 -11.98 12.02
N VAL A 185 12.33 -12.70 12.62
CA VAL A 185 11.16 -13.26 11.91
C VAL A 185 9.88 -12.57 12.34
N THR A 186 9.68 -12.38 13.65
CA THR A 186 8.43 -11.84 14.20
C THR A 186 8.12 -10.43 13.70
N GLY A 187 9.10 -9.52 13.71
CA GLY A 187 8.91 -8.15 13.23
C GLY A 187 8.41 -8.08 11.78
N PRO A 188 9.11 -8.72 10.83
CA PRO A 188 8.65 -8.82 9.45
C PRO A 188 7.28 -9.47 9.29
N VAL A 189 6.99 -10.57 9.99
CA VAL A 189 5.70 -11.28 9.89
C VAL A 189 4.54 -10.42 10.40
N VAL A 190 4.69 -9.82 11.59
CA VAL A 190 3.65 -8.97 12.18
C VAL A 190 3.44 -7.73 11.33
N SER A 191 4.52 -7.07 10.89
CA SER A 191 4.41 -5.92 10.00
C SER A 191 3.75 -6.28 8.67
N GLY A 192 4.07 -7.45 8.10
CA GLY A 192 3.41 -7.96 6.90
C GLY A 192 1.91 -8.17 7.10
N ALA A 193 1.49 -8.73 8.24
CA ALA A 193 0.08 -8.88 8.59
C ALA A 193 -0.62 -7.51 8.74
N LEU A 194 0.04 -6.53 9.36
CA LEU A 194 -0.47 -5.15 9.43
C LEU A 194 -0.60 -4.53 8.03
N PHE A 195 0.39 -4.73 7.15
CA PHE A 195 0.35 -4.24 5.76
C PHE A 195 -0.84 -4.84 4.99
N VAL A 196 -1.07 -6.15 5.11
CA VAL A 196 -2.24 -6.83 4.52
C VAL A 196 -3.54 -6.27 5.09
N GLY A 197 -3.64 -6.16 6.42
CA GLY A 197 -4.82 -5.59 7.08
C GLY A 197 -5.11 -4.14 6.64
N MET A 198 -4.05 -3.35 6.41
CA MET A 198 -4.16 -1.99 5.91
C MET A 198 -4.89 -1.92 4.57
N GLN A 199 -4.75 -2.92 3.72
CA GLN A 199 -5.36 -2.91 2.39
C GLN A 199 -6.88 -2.96 2.41
N ALA A 200 -7.46 -3.51 3.48
CA ALA A 200 -8.90 -3.45 3.72
C ALA A 200 -9.37 -2.07 4.17
N THR A 201 -8.48 -1.23 4.71
CA THR A 201 -8.85 0.10 5.22
C THR A 201 -9.26 1.03 4.08
N GLY A 202 -10.44 1.62 4.20
CA GLY A 202 -10.97 2.54 3.18
C GLY A 202 -11.57 1.85 1.95
N MET A 203 -11.73 0.52 1.97
CA MET A 203 -12.52 -0.20 0.98
C MET A 203 -14.02 -0.14 1.32
N PRO A 204 -14.92 0.09 0.34
CA PRO A 204 -16.35 0.24 0.62
C PRO A 204 -17.05 -1.08 0.93
N ARG A 205 -16.47 -2.22 0.55
CA ARG A 205 -17.01 -3.56 0.79
C ARG A 205 -15.87 -4.52 1.10
N ALA A 206 -16.11 -5.51 1.96
CA ALA A 206 -15.12 -6.56 2.27
C ALA A 206 -14.63 -7.28 0.99
N ARG A 207 -15.54 -7.54 0.05
CA ARG A 207 -15.21 -8.12 -1.26
C ARG A 207 -14.18 -7.29 -2.05
N SER A 208 -14.27 -5.97 -1.99
CA SER A 208 -13.33 -5.05 -2.65
C SER A 208 -11.92 -5.13 -2.07
N ALA A 209 -11.78 -5.54 -0.81
CA ALA A 209 -10.51 -5.67 -0.12
C ALA A 209 -9.75 -6.97 -0.44
N VAL A 210 -10.44 -8.01 -0.94
CA VAL A 210 -9.81 -9.33 -1.15
C VAL A 210 -8.62 -9.24 -2.10
N PHE A 211 -8.78 -8.59 -3.25
CA PHE A 211 -7.70 -8.41 -4.22
C PHE A 211 -6.48 -7.70 -3.63
N PRO A 212 -6.59 -6.46 -3.11
CA PRO A 212 -5.41 -5.78 -2.59
C PRO A 212 -4.80 -6.51 -1.39
N MET A 213 -5.60 -7.22 -0.57
CA MET A 213 -5.07 -8.05 0.51
C MET A 213 -4.25 -9.24 0.00
N VAL A 214 -4.70 -9.93 -1.07
CA VAL A 214 -3.94 -11.02 -1.69
C VAL A 214 -2.63 -10.51 -2.28
N GLY A 215 -2.68 -9.43 -3.05
CA GLY A 215 -1.48 -8.80 -3.61
C GLY A 215 -0.51 -8.34 -2.52
N ALA A 216 -1.02 -7.70 -1.47
CA ALA A 216 -0.23 -7.31 -0.33
C ALA A 216 0.33 -8.47 0.47
N GLY A 217 -0.34 -9.63 0.51
CA GLY A 217 0.17 -10.83 1.16
C GLY A 217 1.41 -11.36 0.43
N ILE A 218 1.36 -11.41 -0.90
CA ILE A 218 2.51 -11.80 -1.73
C ILE A 218 3.65 -10.81 -1.55
N MET A 219 3.39 -9.51 -1.71
CA MET A 219 4.41 -8.47 -1.51
C MET A 219 4.94 -8.45 -0.08
N ALA A 220 4.11 -8.71 0.94
CA ALA A 220 4.56 -8.78 2.32
C ALA A 220 5.59 -9.89 2.51
N ALA A 221 5.35 -11.07 1.93
CA ALA A 221 6.30 -12.18 1.99
C ALA A 221 7.57 -11.87 1.20
N VAL A 222 7.45 -11.48 -0.07
CA VAL A 222 8.57 -11.28 -0.99
C VAL A 222 9.42 -10.08 -0.57
N HIS A 223 8.82 -8.91 -0.36
CA HIS A 223 9.56 -7.70 -0.01
C HIS A 223 10.21 -7.83 1.37
N SER A 224 9.54 -8.44 2.35
CA SER A 224 10.16 -8.62 3.67
C SER A 224 11.36 -9.56 3.58
N ALA A 225 11.26 -10.67 2.84
CA ALA A 225 12.37 -11.59 2.64
C ALA A 225 13.55 -10.93 1.93
N LEU A 226 13.30 -10.15 0.87
CA LEU A 226 14.32 -9.41 0.16
C LEU A 226 14.95 -8.32 1.04
N TYR A 227 14.12 -7.53 1.72
CA TYR A 227 14.59 -6.46 2.61
C TYR A 227 15.45 -7.00 3.75
N SER A 228 15.04 -8.10 4.38
CA SER A 228 15.82 -8.75 5.44
C SER A 228 17.18 -9.26 4.95
N ARG A 229 17.36 -9.49 3.65
CA ARG A 229 18.63 -9.94 3.06
C ARG A 229 19.50 -8.79 2.56
N THR A 230 18.90 -7.79 1.91
CA THR A 230 19.64 -6.74 1.22
C THR A 230 19.70 -5.42 1.99
N GLY A 231 18.73 -5.15 2.87
CA GLY A 231 18.55 -3.86 3.52
C GLY A 231 18.17 -2.72 2.56
N GLN A 232 17.87 -3.02 1.30
CA GLN A 232 17.61 -2.02 0.25
C GLN A 232 16.11 -1.83 0.03
N LEU A 233 15.61 -0.62 0.30
CA LEU A 233 14.19 -0.28 0.07
C LEU A 233 13.88 0.08 -1.37
N LEU A 234 14.79 0.77 -2.06
CA LEU A 234 14.49 1.35 -3.36
C LEU A 234 14.03 0.34 -4.42
N PRO A 235 14.68 -0.83 -4.61
CA PRO A 235 14.21 -1.81 -5.58
C PRO A 235 12.79 -2.32 -5.26
N LEU A 236 12.42 -2.37 -3.97
CA LEU A 236 11.10 -2.78 -3.50
C LEU A 236 10.05 -1.69 -3.76
N VAL A 237 10.42 -0.42 -3.57
CA VAL A 237 9.57 0.72 -3.96
C VAL A 237 9.30 0.70 -5.47
N VAL A 238 10.34 0.43 -6.26
CA VAL A 238 10.22 0.32 -7.73
C VAL A 238 9.33 -0.87 -8.12
N ALA A 239 9.51 -2.03 -7.49
CA ALA A 239 8.67 -3.21 -7.71
C ALA A 239 7.19 -2.93 -7.37
N HIS A 240 6.93 -2.35 -6.20
CA HIS A 240 5.59 -1.97 -5.75
C HIS A 240 4.95 -0.97 -6.73
N ALA A 241 5.67 0.08 -7.09
CA ALA A 241 5.18 1.08 -8.04
C ALA A 241 4.91 0.46 -9.42
N ALA A 242 5.80 -0.37 -9.93
CA ALA A 242 5.63 -1.05 -11.21
C ALA A 242 4.40 -1.97 -11.20
N CYS A 243 4.23 -2.78 -10.16
CA CYS A 243 3.05 -3.63 -9.97
C CYS A 243 1.76 -2.79 -10.01
N PHE A 244 1.71 -1.69 -9.24
CA PHE A 244 0.53 -0.82 -9.18
C PHE A 244 0.23 -0.11 -10.51
N LEU A 245 1.25 0.42 -11.16
CA LEU A 245 1.09 1.15 -12.43
C LEU A 245 0.67 0.22 -13.56
N LEU A 246 1.15 -1.03 -13.58
CA LEU A 246 0.71 -2.06 -14.53
C LEU A 246 -0.73 -2.48 -14.28
N ALA A 247 -1.09 -2.73 -13.01
CA ALA A 247 -2.47 -3.00 -12.61
C ALA A 247 -3.43 -1.88 -13.04
N SER A 248 -2.96 -0.64 -12.97
CA SER A 248 -3.71 0.54 -13.39
C SER A 248 -3.85 0.69 -14.91
N ARG A 249 -2.97 0.06 -15.71
CA ARG A 249 -2.97 0.14 -17.19
C ARG A 249 -3.68 -1.02 -17.88
N ALA A 250 -3.65 -2.23 -17.34
CA ALA A 250 -4.19 -3.45 -17.94
C ALA A 250 -5.73 -3.46 -18.17
N HIS A 251 -6.38 -2.32 -17.95
CA HIS A 251 -7.82 -2.19 -17.85
C HIS A 251 -8.37 -0.89 -18.50
N ARG A 252 -7.56 -0.24 -19.34
CA ARG A 252 -8.04 0.69 -20.38
C ARG A 252 -8.31 -0.09 -21.65
#